data_AF-A0AAN7GT16-F1
#
_entry.id   AF-A0AAN7GT16-F1
#
_cell.length_a   1.000
_cell.length_b   1.000
_cell.length_c   1.000
_cell.angle_alpha   90.00
_cell.angle_beta   90.00
_cell.angle_gamma   90.00
#
_symmetry.space_group_name_H-M   'P 1'
#
loop_
_entity.id
_entity.type
_entity.pdbx_description
1 polymer ?
#
loop_
_entity_poly.entity_id
_entity_poly.type
_entity_poly.pdbx_seq_one_letter_code
_entity_poly.pdbx_strand_id
1 'polypeptide(L)'
;MDNTTVDEQCMYDNTAYDPAFAQQSTYADQPSNGEPSTGGAENEYWCYEDGCKNPGPFPRRCDLKKHQNNHTRPRACVICPESTDPRKPSRFAETKELNRHYWTTHIFYAKENNIPGERVPCWFQGCDYKSRSDLVLRHYKKKHGNAG
;
A
#
# COMPACT_ATOMS: atom_id res chain seq x y z
N MET A 1 20.34 -3.79 33.11
CA MET A 1 20.71 -4.67 31.98
C MET A 1 19.95 -4.14 30.79
N ASP A 2 20.54 -3.13 30.16
CA ASP A 2 19.99 -2.39 29.05
C ASP A 2 20.07 -3.27 27.80
N ASN A 3 18.94 -3.84 27.39
CA ASN A 3 18.85 -4.62 26.17
C ASN A 3 18.32 -3.71 25.06
N THR A 4 19.24 -2.95 24.47
CA THR A 4 19.03 -2.15 23.26
C THR A 4 18.93 -3.11 22.08
N THR A 5 17.78 -3.77 21.94
CA THR A 5 17.51 -4.62 20.79
C THR A 5 17.11 -3.71 19.63
N VAL A 6 17.94 -3.76 18.60
CA VAL A 6 17.86 -2.98 17.36
C VAL A 6 16.43 -3.01 16.83
N ASP A 7 15.75 -1.86 16.95
CA ASP A 7 14.44 -1.61 16.37
C ASP A 7 14.65 -1.62 14.84
N GLU A 8 14.40 -2.77 14.22
CA GLU A 8 14.47 -2.93 12.76
C GLU A 8 13.36 -2.08 12.16
N GLN A 9 13.73 -0.82 11.91
CA GLN A 9 12.85 0.29 11.63
C GLN A 9 12.11 0.01 10.32
N CYS A 10 10.88 -0.48 10.46
CA CYS A 10 9.99 -0.73 9.36
C CYS A 10 9.61 0.61 8.72
N MET A 11 10.35 1.05 7.71
CA MET A 11 10.05 2.24 6.92
C MET A 11 8.77 2.02 6.10
N TYR A 12 7.61 2.31 6.67
CA TYR A 12 6.38 2.44 5.89
C TYR A 12 5.46 3.55 6.40
N ASP A 13 6.05 4.71 6.71
CA ASP A 13 5.39 5.97 6.37
C ASP A 13 6.09 6.50 5.12
N ASN A 14 5.66 6.01 3.95
CA ASN A 14 6.13 6.56 2.69
C ASN A 14 5.37 7.89 2.44
N THR A 15 5.72 8.91 3.22
CA THR A 15 5.25 10.29 3.08
C THR A 15 6.10 11.09 2.08
N ALA A 16 7.07 10.46 1.41
CA ALA A 16 7.83 11.05 0.33
C ALA A 16 8.09 10.00 -0.76
N TYR A 17 7.19 9.90 -1.73
CA TYR A 17 7.55 9.33 -3.02
C TYR A 17 8.52 10.32 -3.68
N ASP A 18 9.82 10.01 -3.62
CA ASP A 18 10.85 10.68 -4.40
C ASP A 18 10.85 10.11 -5.83
N PRO A 19 10.48 10.88 -6.87
CA PRO A 19 10.48 10.41 -8.25
C PRO A 19 11.89 10.12 -8.80
N ALA A 20 12.97 10.51 -8.10
CA ALA A 20 14.35 10.29 -8.54
C ALA A 20 14.84 8.83 -8.40
N PHE A 21 14.17 7.99 -7.61
CA PHE A 21 14.58 6.59 -7.40
C PHE A 21 13.95 5.58 -8.37
N ALA A 22 13.04 6.02 -9.24
CA ALA A 22 12.32 5.14 -10.17
C ALA A 22 13.09 4.77 -11.44
N GLN A 23 14.36 5.19 -11.60
CA GLN A 23 15.10 5.08 -12.87
C GLN A 23 16.39 4.24 -12.83
N GLN A 24 16.64 3.43 -11.81
CA GLN A 24 17.70 2.42 -11.86
C GLN A 24 17.17 1.03 -11.56
N SER A 25 16.58 0.40 -12.57
CA SER A 25 16.43 -1.05 -12.60
C SER A 25 16.88 -1.56 -13.97
N THR A 26 18.20 -1.58 -14.15
CA THR A 26 18.89 -2.23 -15.26
C THR A 26 19.68 -3.42 -14.72
N TYR A 27 19.17 -4.62 -15.02
CA TYR A 27 19.82 -5.93 -15.16
C TYR A 27 20.79 -6.42 -14.06
N ALA A 28 20.49 -7.56 -13.43
CA ALA A 28 21.24 -8.81 -13.60
C ALA A 28 20.78 -9.88 -12.59
N ASP A 29 20.56 -11.06 -13.14
CA ASP A 29 20.30 -12.34 -12.48
C ASP A 29 21.50 -12.76 -11.61
N GLN A 30 21.30 -13.03 -10.33
CA GLN A 30 22.16 -13.93 -9.55
C GLN A 30 21.30 -14.76 -8.57
N PRO A 31 21.49 -16.09 -8.53
CA PRO A 31 20.73 -16.97 -7.66
C PRO A 31 21.30 -16.90 -6.25
N SER A 32 20.53 -16.34 -5.31
CA SER A 32 20.81 -16.53 -3.89
C SER A 32 20.11 -17.80 -3.44
N ASN A 33 20.92 -18.84 -3.16
CA ASN A 33 20.50 -19.98 -2.37
C ASN A 33 20.08 -19.49 -0.98
N GLY A 34 18.80 -19.11 -0.83
CA GLY A 34 18.16 -18.94 0.46
C GLY A 34 17.75 -20.31 0.97
N GLU A 35 18.57 -20.91 1.83
CA GLU A 35 18.23 -22.14 2.54
C GLU A 35 16.90 -21.96 3.31
N PRO A 36 16.05 -23.01 3.36
CA PRO A 36 14.82 -22.97 4.13
C PRO A 36 15.17 -23.01 5.62
N SER A 37 15.16 -21.84 6.25
CA SER A 37 15.36 -21.72 7.69
C SER A 37 14.27 -22.51 8.41
N THR A 38 14.64 -23.69 8.91
CA THR A 38 13.76 -24.59 9.65
C THR A 38 14.17 -24.53 11.11
N GLY A 39 13.29 -24.04 12.00
CA GLY A 39 13.42 -24.30 13.44
C GLY A 39 13.03 -23.16 14.40
N GLY A 40 11.90 -23.35 15.11
CA GLY A 40 11.78 -22.97 16.53
C GLY A 40 10.81 -21.84 16.91
N ALA A 41 9.51 -22.16 16.94
CA ALA A 41 8.40 -21.58 17.74
C ALA A 41 8.12 -20.04 17.74
N GLU A 42 6.83 -19.72 17.57
CA GLU A 42 6.01 -18.80 18.40
C GLU A 42 6.01 -17.27 18.23
N ASN A 43 6.57 -16.68 17.17
CA ASN A 43 6.32 -15.26 16.84
C ASN A 43 5.18 -15.07 15.82
N GLU A 44 4.06 -15.74 16.05
CA GLU A 44 2.85 -15.49 15.27
C GLU A 44 2.17 -14.23 15.80
N TYR A 45 2.14 -13.18 14.99
CA TYR A 45 1.40 -11.97 15.32
C TYR A 45 -0.06 -12.19 14.95
N TRP A 46 -0.97 -12.06 15.93
CA TRP A 46 -2.41 -12.24 15.72
C TRP A 46 -3.17 -10.95 16.05
N CYS A 47 -4.27 -10.74 15.34
CA CYS A 47 -5.25 -9.71 15.62
C CYS A 47 -6.39 -10.33 16.43
N TYR A 48 -6.70 -9.67 17.56
CA TYR A 48 -7.75 -10.09 18.49
C TYR A 48 -8.95 -9.13 18.48
N GLU A 49 -9.08 -8.28 17.46
CA GLU A 49 -10.23 -7.38 17.31
C GLU A 49 -11.51 -8.21 17.09
N ASP A 50 -12.58 -7.87 17.81
CA ASP A 50 -13.85 -8.58 17.68
C ASP A 50 -14.41 -8.48 16.26
N GLY A 51 -14.91 -9.59 15.73
CA GLY A 51 -15.39 -9.67 14.35
C GLY A 51 -14.30 -9.52 13.26
N CYS A 52 -13.01 -9.63 13.61
CA CYS A 52 -11.93 -9.59 12.62
C CYS A 52 -12.04 -10.76 11.63
N LYS A 53 -12.12 -10.45 10.34
CA LYS A 53 -12.25 -11.45 9.27
C LYS A 53 -10.95 -12.21 8.98
N ASN A 54 -9.80 -11.59 9.22
CA ASN A 54 -8.47 -12.13 8.92
C ASN A 54 -7.56 -11.95 10.14
N PRO A 55 -7.75 -12.73 11.21
CA PRO A 55 -7.05 -12.52 12.47
C PRO A 55 -5.56 -12.89 12.43
N GLY A 56 -5.08 -13.68 11.47
CA GLY A 56 -3.66 -14.05 11.38
C GLY A 56 -3.44 -15.50 10.92
N PRO A 57 -2.20 -16.02 11.06
CA PRO A 57 -1.02 -15.35 11.63
C PRO A 57 -0.38 -14.34 10.67
N PHE A 58 0.18 -13.26 11.20
CA PHE A 58 1.01 -12.30 10.46
C PHE A 58 2.49 -12.61 10.70
N PRO A 59 3.33 -12.61 9.65
CA PRO A 59 4.74 -12.98 9.77
C PRO A 59 5.60 -11.92 10.47
N ARG A 60 5.13 -10.66 10.51
CA ARG A 60 5.84 -9.53 11.12
C ARG A 60 4.89 -8.61 11.88
N ARG A 61 5.40 -7.92 12.91
CA ARG A 61 4.64 -6.87 13.65
C ARG A 61 4.11 -5.79 12.75
N CYS A 62 4.87 -5.39 11.74
CA CYS A 62 4.47 -4.37 10.79
C CYS A 62 3.25 -4.80 9.95
N ASP A 63 3.16 -6.08 9.60
CA ASP A 63 2.00 -6.62 8.88
C ASP A 63 0.75 -6.64 9.77
N LEU A 64 0.89 -7.01 11.05
CA LEU A 64 -0.19 -6.90 12.03
C LEU A 64 -0.63 -5.43 12.24
N LYS A 65 0.32 -4.51 12.41
CA LYS A 65 0.00 -3.08 12.57
C LYS A 65 -0.71 -2.52 11.35
N LYS A 66 -0.24 -2.87 10.15
CA LYS A 66 -0.90 -2.53 8.89
C LYS A 66 -2.32 -3.11 8.84
N HIS A 67 -2.49 -4.36 9.26
CA HIS A 67 -3.81 -4.97 9.37
C HIS A 67 -4.72 -4.21 10.36
N GLN A 68 -4.22 -3.84 11.54
CA GLN A 68 -4.97 -3.08 12.56
C GLN A 68 -5.44 -1.70 12.07
N ASN A 69 -4.74 -1.09 11.11
CA ASN A 69 -5.20 0.15 10.48
C ASN A 69 -6.53 -0.02 9.74
N ASN A 70 -6.91 -1.24 9.32
CA ASN A 70 -8.24 -1.48 8.73
C ASN A 70 -9.37 -1.38 9.76
N HIS A 71 -9.07 -1.66 11.03
CA HIS A 71 -10.04 -1.51 12.13
C HIS A 71 -10.15 -0.05 12.56
N THR A 72 -9.00 0.60 12.78
CA THR A 72 -8.95 1.96 13.34
C THR A 72 -9.13 3.06 12.30
N ARG A 73 -8.80 2.79 11.03
CA ARG A 73 -8.86 3.73 9.89
C ARG A 73 -8.31 5.10 10.30
N PRO A 74 -7.00 5.20 10.62
CA PRO A 74 -6.44 6.37 11.29
C PRO A 74 -6.36 7.60 10.39
N ARG A 75 -6.38 7.44 9.05
CA ARG A 75 -6.17 8.53 8.10
C ARG A 75 -7.50 9.18 7.71
N ALA A 76 -7.76 10.40 8.17
CA ALA A 76 -9.00 11.12 7.91
C ALA A 76 -8.86 12.12 6.75
N CYS A 77 -9.90 12.26 5.93
CA CYS A 77 -9.99 13.38 5.00
C CYS A 77 -10.28 14.69 5.74
N VAL A 78 -9.49 15.73 5.51
CA VAL A 78 -9.67 17.04 6.18
C VAL A 78 -10.82 17.88 5.60
N ILE A 79 -11.31 17.54 4.42
CA ILE A 79 -12.38 18.29 3.74
C ILE A 79 -13.76 17.68 4.02
N CYS A 80 -13.83 16.35 4.12
CA CYS A 80 -15.11 15.69 4.36
C CYS A 80 -15.56 15.97 5.79
N PRO A 81 -16.79 16.50 6.00
CA PRO A 81 -17.31 16.73 7.35
C PRO A 81 -17.52 15.44 8.13
N GLU A 82 -17.72 14.32 7.43
CA GLU A 82 -17.94 13.00 8.04
C GLU A 82 -16.65 12.35 8.58
N SER A 83 -15.48 12.95 8.39
CA SER A 83 -14.20 12.33 8.75
C SER A 83 -13.95 12.24 10.26
N THR A 84 -14.78 12.90 11.08
CA THR A 84 -14.74 12.86 12.54
C THR A 84 -15.28 11.56 13.12
N ASP A 85 -16.11 10.81 12.38
CA ASP A 85 -16.65 9.51 12.80
C ASP A 85 -15.76 8.37 12.27
N PRO A 86 -15.16 7.53 13.14
CA PRO A 86 -14.32 6.39 12.77
C PRO A 86 -14.95 5.40 11.79
N ARG A 87 -16.29 5.33 11.74
CA ARG A 87 -17.04 4.37 10.92
C ARG A 87 -17.43 4.91 9.55
N LYS A 88 -17.16 6.19 9.26
CA LYS A 88 -17.57 6.86 8.01
C LYS A 88 -16.62 6.60 6.84
N PRO A 89 -17.10 6.74 5.59
CA PRO A 89 -16.32 6.41 4.39
C PRO A 89 -15.11 7.33 4.18
N SER A 90 -15.05 8.49 4.83
CA SER A 90 -13.99 9.49 4.67
C SER A 90 -12.76 9.27 5.56
N ARG A 91 -12.57 8.03 6.04
CA ARG A 91 -11.40 7.59 6.80
C ARG A 91 -10.78 6.36 6.15
N PHE A 92 -9.47 6.21 6.22
CA PHE A 92 -8.73 5.24 5.43
C PHE A 92 -7.68 4.53 6.27
N ALA A 93 -7.38 3.29 5.90
CA ALA A 93 -6.37 2.49 6.57
C ALA A 93 -4.96 2.97 6.16
N GLU A 94 -4.79 3.30 4.89
CA GLU A 94 -3.51 3.71 4.31
C GLU A 94 -3.54 5.12 3.71
N THR A 95 -2.39 5.81 3.73
CA THR A 95 -2.21 7.11 3.06
C THR A 95 -2.52 7.02 1.56
N LYS A 96 -2.15 5.91 0.92
CA LYS A 96 -2.42 5.67 -0.50
C LYS A 96 -3.93 5.69 -0.82
N GLU A 97 -4.76 5.16 0.08
CA GLU A 97 -6.21 5.18 -0.06
C GLU A 97 -6.78 6.58 0.15
N LEU A 98 -6.26 7.32 1.14
CA LEU A 98 -6.62 8.73 1.35
C LEU A 98 -6.25 9.60 0.13
N ASN A 99 -5.06 9.41 -0.45
CA ASN A 99 -4.63 10.14 -1.65
C ASN A 99 -5.54 9.86 -2.84
N ARG A 100 -5.96 8.60 -3.02
CA ARG A 100 -6.96 8.24 -4.03
C ARG A 100 -8.27 8.99 -3.79
N HIS A 101 -8.75 9.05 -2.55
CA HIS A 101 -9.95 9.81 -2.21
C HIS A 101 -9.82 11.28 -2.59
N TYR A 102 -8.69 11.91 -2.29
CA TYR A 102 -8.45 13.30 -2.72
C TYR A 102 -8.51 13.43 -4.25
N TRP A 103 -7.88 12.53 -5.00
CA TRP A 103 -7.91 12.59 -6.47
C TRP A 103 -9.27 12.27 -7.11
N THR A 104 -10.19 11.60 -6.42
CA THR A 104 -11.53 11.32 -6.95
C THR A 104 -12.58 12.34 -6.50
N THR A 105 -12.44 12.86 -5.28
CA THR A 105 -13.50 13.64 -4.61
C THR A 105 -13.09 15.09 -4.38
N HIS A 106 -11.79 15.38 -4.22
CA HIS A 106 -11.25 16.71 -3.91
C HIS A 106 -10.08 17.08 -4.82
N ILE A 107 -10.30 17.02 -6.14
CA ILE A 107 -9.24 17.19 -7.15
C ILE A 107 -8.48 18.51 -6.98
N PHE A 108 -9.17 19.60 -6.63
CA PHE A 108 -8.52 20.89 -6.40
C PHE A 108 -7.54 20.84 -5.23
N TYR A 109 -7.96 20.29 -4.09
CA TYR A 109 -7.09 20.10 -2.93
C TYR A 109 -5.91 19.19 -3.23
N ALA A 110 -6.14 18.08 -3.96
CA ALA A 110 -5.07 17.16 -4.34
C ALA A 110 -3.98 17.86 -5.16
N LYS A 111 -4.39 18.72 -6.11
CA LYS A 111 -3.47 19.52 -6.93
C LYS A 111 -2.75 20.58 -6.10
N GLU A 112 -3.48 21.35 -5.32
CA GLU A 112 -2.94 22.46 -4.51
C GLU A 112 -1.92 21.97 -3.46
N ASN A 113 -2.16 20.77 -2.91
CA ASN A 113 -1.28 20.16 -1.91
C ASN A 113 -0.26 19.18 -2.51
N ASN A 114 -0.06 19.21 -3.83
CA ASN A 114 0.92 18.36 -4.54
C ASN A 114 0.82 16.86 -4.19
N ILE A 115 -0.41 16.36 -4.01
CA ILE A 115 -0.63 14.96 -3.66
C ILE A 115 -0.35 14.09 -4.89
N PRO A 116 0.56 13.09 -4.81
CA PRO A 116 0.90 12.27 -5.98
C PRO A 116 -0.33 11.55 -6.56
N GLY A 117 -0.53 11.67 -7.88
CA GLY A 117 -1.56 10.93 -8.61
C GLY A 117 -1.07 9.54 -9.02
N GLU A 118 -1.94 8.52 -8.92
CA GLU A 118 -1.58 7.12 -9.22
C GLU A 118 -1.89 6.69 -10.67
N ARG A 119 -2.23 7.63 -11.57
CA ARG A 119 -2.63 7.27 -12.94
C ARG A 119 -1.40 7.03 -13.81
N VAL A 120 -1.25 5.79 -14.27
CA VAL A 120 -0.21 5.35 -15.20
C VAL A 120 -0.85 4.99 -16.56
N PRO A 121 -0.12 5.17 -17.68
CA PRO A 121 -0.60 4.73 -18.98
C PRO A 121 -0.53 3.21 -19.14
N CYS A 122 -1.33 2.67 -20.06
CA CYS A 122 -1.15 1.32 -20.59
C CYS A 122 0.14 1.26 -21.41
N TRP A 123 0.90 0.16 -21.29
CA TRP A 123 2.20 0.02 -21.94
C TRP A 123 2.10 -0.61 -23.34
N PHE A 124 0.89 -1.02 -23.75
CA PHE A 124 0.63 -1.53 -25.09
C PHE A 124 0.69 -0.39 -26.11
N GLN A 125 1.46 -0.59 -27.17
CA GLN A 125 1.69 0.42 -28.20
C GLN A 125 0.36 0.83 -28.86
N GLY A 126 0.10 2.13 -28.94
CA GLY A 126 -1.13 2.68 -29.50
C GLY A 126 -2.35 2.60 -28.59
N CYS A 127 -2.19 2.24 -27.30
CA CYS A 127 -3.29 2.24 -26.34
C CYS A 127 -3.32 3.52 -25.49
N ASP A 128 -4.40 4.30 -25.62
CA ASP A 128 -4.60 5.55 -24.86
C ASP A 128 -5.16 5.37 -23.44
N TYR A 129 -5.33 4.12 -22.96
CA TYR A 129 -5.90 3.86 -21.63
C TYR A 129 -4.95 4.31 -20.52
N LYS A 130 -5.46 5.09 -19.55
CA LYS A 130 -4.70 5.55 -18.37
C LYS A 130 -5.52 5.37 -17.09
N SER A 131 -4.97 4.69 -16.09
CA SER A 131 -5.66 4.41 -14.83
C SER A 131 -4.67 4.03 -13.72
N ARG A 132 -5.15 3.59 -12.56
CA ARG A 132 -4.29 2.99 -11.53
C ARG A 132 -3.57 1.75 -12.08
N SER A 133 -2.35 1.49 -11.62
CA SER A 133 -1.50 0.38 -12.09
C SER A 133 -2.19 -1.00 -12.09
N ASP A 134 -2.96 -1.35 -11.06
CA ASP A 134 -3.72 -2.62 -11.01
C ASP A 134 -4.84 -2.68 -12.06
N LEU A 135 -5.50 -1.55 -12.32
CA LEU A 135 -6.55 -1.43 -13.33
C LEU A 135 -5.94 -1.44 -14.73
N VAL A 136 -4.77 -0.83 -14.91
CA VAL A 136 -3.98 -0.92 -16.14
C VAL A 136 -3.53 -2.36 -16.39
N LEU A 137 -3.04 -3.07 -15.38
CA LEU A 137 -2.67 -4.48 -15.49
C LEU A 137 -3.88 -5.36 -15.87
N ARG A 138 -5.03 -5.14 -15.22
CA ARG A 138 -6.29 -5.84 -15.57
C ARG A 138 -6.76 -5.50 -16.98
N HIS A 139 -6.71 -4.22 -17.35
CA HIS A 139 -7.01 -3.76 -18.70
C HIS A 139 -6.11 -4.46 -19.72
N TYR A 140 -4.80 -4.48 -19.47
CA TYR A 140 -3.83 -5.11 -20.35
C TYR A 140 -4.15 -6.59 -20.56
N LYS A 141 -4.32 -7.36 -19.47
CA LYS A 141 -4.69 -8.78 -19.56
C LYS A 141 -5.99 -9.00 -20.35
N LYS A 142 -6.99 -8.14 -20.15
CA LYS A 142 -8.31 -8.29 -20.79
C LYS A 142 -8.34 -7.85 -22.26
N LYS A 143 -7.57 -6.84 -22.64
CA LYS A 143 -7.63 -6.21 -23.97
C LYS A 143 -6.48 -6.59 -24.88
N HIS A 144 -5.32 -6.89 -24.31
CA HIS A 144 -4.07 -7.17 -25.03
C HIS A 144 -3.49 -8.56 -24.69
N GLY A 145 -4.02 -9.24 -23.66
CA GLY A 145 -3.56 -10.55 -23.20
C GLY A 145 -4.05 -11.75 -24.02
N ASN A 146 -4.86 -11.53 -25.07
CA ASN A 146 -5.31 -12.57 -26.01
C ASN A 146 -4.51 -12.54 -27.33
N ALA A 147 -3.21 -12.23 -27.28
CA ALA A 147 -2.30 -12.52 -28.38
C ALA A 147 -1.72 -13.92 -28.17
N GLY A 148 -2.52 -14.94 -28.48
CA GLY A 148 -2.16 -16.36 -28.49
C GLY A 148 -2.84 -17.05 -29.65
#